data_AF-Q7N337-F1
#
_entry.id   AF-Q7N337-F1
#
_cell.length_a   1.000
_cell.length_b   1.000
_cell.length_c   1.000
_cell.angle_alpha   90.00
_cell.angle_beta   90.00
_cell.angle_gamma   90.00
#
_symmetry.space_group_name_H-M   'P 1'
#
loop_
_entity.id
_entity.type
_entity.pdbx_description
1 polymer ?
#
loop_
_entity_poly.entity_id
_entity_poly.type
_entity_poly.pdbx_seq_one_letter_code
_entity_poly.pdbx_strand_id
1 'polypeptide(L)'
;MQMTNKPVSAQDKFMLRLPDGMRDAVAERAKENGRSMNSEIVQMIQDCLDRKAPETQPTVSLSHELMDKIIALAESIEEMKDKKNQLDNKK
;
A
#
# COMPACT_ATOMS: atom_id res chain seq x y z
N MET A 1 -23.09 0.37 3.52
CA MET A 1 -22.69 -1.01 3.83
C MET A 1 -23.45 -1.45 5.07
N GLN A 2 -24.18 -2.57 5.00
CA GLN A 2 -25.01 -3.06 6.10
C GLN A 2 -24.11 -3.66 7.19
N MET A 3 -24.08 -3.05 8.38
CA MET A 3 -23.58 -3.73 9.56
C MET A 3 -24.60 -4.80 9.92
N THR A 4 -24.34 -6.05 9.52
CA THR A 4 -25.17 -7.20 9.86
C THR A 4 -25.15 -7.36 11.38
N ASN A 5 -26.22 -6.94 12.05
CA ASN A 5 -26.38 -7.00 13.49
C ASN A 5 -26.68 -8.45 13.94
N LYS A 6 -25.73 -9.35 13.70
CA LYS A 6 -25.74 -10.68 14.33
C LYS A 6 -25.31 -10.48 15.79
N PRO A 7 -26.02 -11.07 16.77
CA PRO A 7 -25.63 -10.96 18.17
C PRO A 7 -24.20 -11.48 18.35
N VAL A 8 -23.43 -10.90 19.27
CA VAL A 8 -22.02 -11.30 19.55
C VAL A 8 -21.91 -12.80 19.85
N SER A 9 -22.97 -13.41 20.41
CA SER A 9 -23.08 -14.85 20.67
C SER A 9 -23.14 -15.73 19.42
N ALA A 10 -23.51 -15.17 18.27
CA ALA A 10 -23.57 -15.87 16.98
C ALA A 10 -22.29 -15.69 16.15
N GLN A 11 -21.26 -15.02 16.69
CA GLN A 11 -19.96 -14.89 16.04
C GLN A 11 -19.08 -16.11 16.35
N ASP A 12 -18.25 -16.51 15.38
CA ASP A 12 -17.31 -17.61 15.57
C ASP A 12 -16.28 -17.29 16.65
N LYS A 13 -16.08 -18.23 17.58
CA LYS A 13 -15.12 -18.08 18.69
C LYS A 13 -13.87 -18.90 18.41
N PHE A 14 -12.72 -18.23 18.37
CA PHE A 14 -11.41 -18.87 18.20
C PHE A 14 -10.58 -18.81 19.48
N MET A 15 -10.07 -19.96 19.94
CA MET A 15 -9.21 -20.02 21.13
C MET A 15 -7.74 -19.90 20.72
N LEU A 16 -7.13 -18.74 20.99
CA LEU A 16 -5.73 -18.46 20.69
C LEU A 16 -4.81 -18.90 21.83
N ARG A 17 -3.69 -19.56 21.48
CA ARG A 17 -2.57 -19.81 22.40
C ARG A 17 -1.47 -18.82 22.05
N LEU A 18 -1.25 -17.85 22.93
CA LEU A 18 -0.22 -16.84 22.77
C LEU A 18 1.06 -17.28 23.52
N PRO A 19 2.25 -17.10 22.92
CA PRO A 19 3.50 -17.25 23.64
C PRO A 19 3.62 -16.18 24.74
N ASP A 20 4.59 -16.38 25.63
CA ASP A 20 4.80 -15.50 26.78
C ASP A 20 5.03 -14.04 26.35
N GLY A 21 4.48 -13.10 27.11
CA GLY A 21 4.53 -11.65 26.82
C GLY A 21 3.68 -11.15 25.63
N MET A 22 3.26 -12.01 24.70
CA MET A 22 2.49 -11.56 23.52
C MET A 22 1.09 -11.06 23.89
N ARG A 23 0.47 -11.65 24.91
CA ARG A 23 -0.83 -11.18 25.41
C ARG A 23 -0.75 -9.75 25.93
N ASP A 24 0.30 -9.43 26.67
CA ASP A 24 0.49 -8.11 27.27
C ASP A 24 0.81 -7.06 26.21
N ALA A 25 1.64 -7.42 25.22
CA ALA A 25 1.92 -6.54 24.06
C ALA A 25 0.65 -6.17 23.28
N VAL A 26 -0.25 -7.13 23.06
CA VAL A 26 -1.55 -6.86 22.42
C VAL A 26 -2.46 -6.03 23.33
N ALA A 27 -2.44 -6.26 24.64
CA ALA A 27 -3.23 -5.49 25.61
C ALA A 27 -2.82 -4.01 25.63
N GLU A 28 -1.52 -3.74 25.66
CA GLU A 28 -0.95 -2.40 25.67
C GLU A 28 -1.33 -1.64 24.40
N ARG A 29 -1.09 -2.24 23.23
CA ARG A 29 -1.47 -1.66 21.95
C ARG A 29 -2.98 -1.41 21.83
N ALA A 30 -3.81 -2.33 22.31
CA ALA A 30 -5.26 -2.14 22.32
C ALA A 30 -5.66 -0.93 23.19
N LYS A 31 -5.01 -0.75 24.35
CA LYS A 31 -5.22 0.40 25.24
C LYS A 31 -4.80 1.71 24.58
N GLU A 32 -3.64 1.74 23.92
CA GLU A 32 -3.17 2.90 23.16
C GLU A 32 -4.15 3.29 22.04
N ASN A 33 -4.73 2.30 21.37
CA ASN A 33 -5.70 2.50 20.30
C ASN A 33 -7.14 2.73 20.79
N GLY A 34 -7.40 2.70 22.11
CA GLY A 34 -8.73 2.87 22.69
C GLY A 34 -9.71 1.75 22.31
N ARG A 35 -9.21 0.53 22.05
CA ARG A 35 -9.99 -0.63 21.60
C ARG A 35 -9.99 -1.75 22.64
N SER A 36 -11.00 -2.62 22.58
CA SER A 36 -10.93 -3.89 23.30
C SER A 36 -9.82 -4.76 22.69
N MET A 37 -9.20 -5.63 23.50
CA MET A 37 -8.20 -6.58 23.01
C MET A 37 -8.73 -7.43 21.85
N ASN A 38 -10.00 -7.88 21.92
CA ASN A 38 -10.62 -8.64 20.85
C ASN A 38 -10.77 -7.81 19.56
N SER A 39 -11.22 -6.56 19.68
CA SER A 39 -11.36 -5.65 18.53
C SER A 39 -10.01 -5.35 17.87
N GLU A 40 -8.94 -5.20 18.66
CA GLU A 40 -7.59 -4.99 18.14
C GLU A 40 -7.07 -6.24 17.42
N ILE A 41 -7.27 -7.44 17.98
CA ILE A 41 -6.89 -8.71 17.32
C ILE A 41 -7.62 -8.86 15.98
N VAL A 42 -8.93 -8.60 15.95
CA VAL A 42 -9.71 -8.66 14.71
C VAL A 42 -9.20 -7.65 13.69
N GLN A 43 -8.89 -6.42 14.10
CA GLN A 43 -8.32 -5.42 13.20
C GLN A 43 -6.96 -5.86 12.65
N MET A 44 -6.05 -6.37 13.48
CA MET A 44 -4.75 -6.85 13.02
C MET A 44 -4.88 -7.96 11.98
N ILE A 45 -5.80 -8.90 12.20
CA ILE A 45 -6.09 -9.98 11.25
C ILE A 45 -6.65 -9.39 9.95
N GLN A 46 -7.61 -8.47 10.06
CA GLN A 46 -8.19 -7.80 8.90
C GLN A 46 -7.14 -7.04 8.10
N ASP A 47 -6.28 -6.26 8.75
CA ASP A 47 -5.18 -5.52 8.12
C ASP A 47 -4.21 -6.48 7.42
N CYS A 48 -3.91 -7.64 8.02
CA CYS A 48 -3.08 -8.68 7.40
C CYS A 48 -3.75 -9.36 6.19
N LEU A 49 -5.07 -9.54 6.21
CA LEU A 49 -5.82 -10.12 5.10
C LEU A 49 -6.03 -9.11 3.95
N ASP A 50 -6.30 -7.84 4.29
CA ASP A 50 -6.52 -6.74 3.35
C ASP A 50 -5.21 -6.23 2.74
N ARG A 51 -4.10 -6.43 3.45
CA ARG A 51 -2.77 -6.37 2.88
C ARG A 51 -2.65 -7.56 1.93
N LYS A 52 -3.27 -7.44 0.75
CA LYS A 52 -3.00 -8.24 -0.44
C LYS A 52 -1.49 -8.46 -0.41
N ALA A 53 -1.05 -9.71 -0.23
CA ALA A 53 0.33 -10.10 -0.53
C ALA A 53 0.67 -9.33 -1.79
N PRO A 54 1.79 -8.57 -1.86
CA PRO A 54 2.06 -7.69 -2.96
C PRO A 54 1.85 -8.53 -4.20
N GLU A 55 0.69 -8.37 -4.83
CA GLU A 55 0.49 -8.97 -6.11
C GLU A 55 1.60 -8.33 -6.89
N THR A 56 2.40 -9.16 -7.53
CA THR A 56 3.39 -8.79 -8.51
C THR A 56 2.67 -8.08 -9.68
N GLN A 57 1.99 -7.00 -9.36
CA GLN A 57 1.41 -5.97 -10.16
C GLN A 57 2.51 -4.91 -10.09
N PRO A 58 3.18 -4.63 -11.21
CA PRO A 58 4.26 -3.68 -11.20
C PRO A 58 3.65 -2.34 -10.74
N THR A 59 4.15 -1.82 -9.64
CA THR A 59 3.74 -0.54 -9.03
C THR A 59 4.16 0.61 -9.93
N VAL A 60 3.57 0.73 -11.12
CA VAL A 60 3.98 1.73 -12.11
C VAL A 60 2.82 2.19 -13.01
N SER A 61 1.56 2.15 -12.57
CA SER A 61 0.47 2.75 -13.37
C SER A 61 0.60 4.28 -13.46
N LEU A 62 1.04 4.94 -12.39
CA LEU A 62 1.29 6.39 -12.39
C LEU A 62 2.65 6.77 -12.98
N SER A 63 3.63 5.86 -12.93
CA SER A 63 4.97 6.15 -13.47
C SER A 63 5.10 5.82 -14.95
N HIS A 64 4.24 5.00 -15.57
CA HIS A 64 4.28 4.79 -17.02
C HIS A 64 3.95 6.08 -17.78
N GLU A 65 2.91 6.81 -17.35
CA GLU A 65 2.54 8.08 -17.99
C GLU A 65 3.64 9.16 -17.81
N LEU A 66 4.32 9.14 -16.67
CA LEU A 66 5.49 10.00 -16.43
C LEU A 66 6.70 9.54 -17.27
N MET A 67 6.92 8.24 -17.43
CA MET A 67 8.01 7.68 -18.22
C MET A 67 7.85 8.01 -19.71
N ASP A 68 6.63 7.87 -20.25
CA ASP A 68 6.33 8.20 -21.65
C ASP A 68 6.59 9.68 -21.94
N LYS A 69 6.20 10.56 -21.01
CA LYS A 69 6.48 12.01 -21.11
C LYS A 69 7.98 12.31 -21.01
N ILE A 70 8.73 11.60 -20.17
CA ILE A 70 10.19 11.74 -20.06
C ILE A 70 10.88 11.31 -21.35
N ILE A 71 10.45 10.20 -21.96
CA ILE A 71 11.01 9.69 -23.23
C ILE A 71 10.73 10.67 -24.37
N ALA A 72 9.48 11.11 -24.53
CA ALA A 72 9.11 12.06 -25.58
C ALA A 72 9.86 13.41 -25.45
N LEU A 73 10.11 13.86 -24.21
CA LEU A 73 10.90 15.06 -23.94
C LEU A 73 12.38 14.86 -24.30
N ALA A 74 12.96 13.69 -24.02
CA ALA A 74 14.33 13.38 -24.37
C ALA A 74 14.57 13.38 -25.89
N GLU A 75 13.67 12.78 -26.66
CA GLU A 75 13.71 12.79 -28.13
C GLU A 75 13.64 14.21 -28.70
N SER A 76 12.73 15.04 -28.15
CA SER A 76 12.58 16.44 -28.55
C SER A 76 13.85 17.28 -28.28
N ILE A 77 14.58 16.97 -27.19
CA ILE A 77 15.84 17.64 -26.85
C ILE A 77 16.96 17.24 -27.83
N GLU A 78 16.99 15.98 -28.26
CA GLU A 78 17.98 15.47 -29.22
C GLU A 78 17.81 16.16 -30.59
N GLU A 79 16.58 16.24 -31.09
CA GLU A 79 16.29 16.98 -32.33
C GLU A 79 16.68 18.46 -32.27
N MET A 80 16.49 19.11 -31.12
CA MET A 80 16.88 20.52 -30.93
C MET A 80 18.40 20.69 -30.92
N LYS A 81 19.15 19.72 -30.37
CA LYS A 81 20.62 19.71 -30.41
C LYS A 81 21.14 19.55 -31.83
N ASP A 82 20.53 18.67 -32.62
CA ASP A 82 20.93 18.45 -34.02
C ASP A 82 20.65 19.66 -34.91
N LYS A 83 19.47 20.29 -34.73
CA LYS A 83 19.14 21.55 -35.42
C LYS A 83 20.12 22.67 -35.05
N LYS A 84 20.56 22.75 -33.79
CA LYS A 84 21.56 23.72 -33.33
C LYS A 84 22.94 23.45 -33.92
N ASN A 85 23.40 22.20 -33.93
CA ASN A 85 24.70 21.83 -34.53
C ASN A 85 24.74 22.11 -36.05
N GLN A 86 23.63 21.93 -36.77
CA GLN A 86 23.53 22.28 -38.19
C GLN A 86 23.53 23.80 -38.43
N LEU A 87 23.02 24.59 -37.48
CA LEU A 87 23.07 26.06 -37.54
C LEU A 87 24.47 26.60 -37.23
N ASP A 88 25.18 25.99 -36.27
CA ASP A 88 26.53 26.38 -35.89
C ASP A 88 27.58 26.00 -36.95
N ASN A 89 27.37 24.91 -37.71
CA ASN A 89 28.21 24.51 -38.86
C ASN A 89 27.90 25.25 -40.18
N LYS A 90 26.93 26.18 -40.19
CA LYS A 90 26.56 26.99 -41.36
C LYS A 90 27.02 28.46 -41.26
N LYS A 91 27.82 28.80 -40.25
CA LYS A 91 28.57 30.05 -40.13
C LYS A 91 30.05 29.82 -40.42
#